data_AF-A0A953EFL7-F1
#
_entry.id   AF-A0A953EFL7-F1
#
_cell.length_a   1.000
_cell.length_b   1.000
_cell.length_c   1.000
_cell.angle_alpha   90.00
_cell.angle_beta   90.00
_cell.angle_gamma   90.00
#
_symmetry.space_group_name_H-M   'P 1'
#
loop_
_entity.id
_entity.type
_entity.pdbx_description
1 polymer ?
#
loop_
_entity_poly.entity_id
_entity_poly.type
_entity_poly.pdbx_seq_one_letter_code
_entity_poly.pdbx_strand_id
1 'polypeptide(L)'
;MLLRGQSNAVLLDYFGAIWQAQTEAERLLGFDGVNDKINVISSYGQDTANTMNSGTAFLKDWLSPHNGNWQQGWDIGNLEQGLLAAINAQPADVKADPTGVVWLHNEYDSAQQGVTAAEWESAVRLDAAHVRAAFGQDAATVPYLFVNAIPYSNARNESNQAIKQGMADLARDPSFHATIAAQADDLDMNLGGNYGDAHMGAQDAATLAHRIAVSFAQTFAAYAKPGSPVANAGGQIDDLGPQVVKADSVAGHPDQLQLTVTYDAASHFSPLDAVAASGAGWSVHTAGGEAQGTAAQILDGNHLLVTFDHAVSAGDTLFYGYGYGRISGPDGTG
;
A
#
# COMPACT_ATOMS: atom_id res chain seq x y z
N MET A 1 3.89 -12.88 10.33
CA MET A 1 3.81 -11.52 9.74
C MET A 1 5.22 -10.96 9.65
N LEU A 2 5.73 -10.70 8.45
CA LEU A 2 7.04 -10.07 8.25
C LEU A 2 6.81 -8.58 7.97
N LEU A 3 7.34 -7.69 8.82
CA LEU A 3 7.33 -6.25 8.55
C LEU A 3 8.63 -5.86 7.88
N ARG A 4 8.52 -5.25 6.70
CA ARG A 4 9.66 -4.69 5.97
C ARG A 4 9.39 -3.29 5.45
N GLY A 5 10.43 -2.48 5.35
CA GLY A 5 10.27 -1.11 4.89
C GLY A 5 11.40 -0.17 5.25
N GLN A 6 11.08 1.12 5.14
CA GLN A 6 11.97 2.23 5.47
C GLN A 6 11.56 2.88 6.80
N SER A 7 11.60 4.21 6.89
CA SER A 7 11.46 4.96 8.14
C SER A 7 10.08 4.78 8.76
N ASN A 8 9.03 4.76 7.95
CA ASN A 8 7.66 4.54 8.42
C ASN A 8 7.45 3.08 8.87
N ALA A 9 8.10 2.08 8.29
CA ALA A 9 8.07 0.72 8.89
C ALA A 9 8.73 0.70 10.28
N VAL A 10 9.87 1.38 10.43
CA VAL A 10 10.52 1.56 11.75
C VAL A 10 9.57 2.26 12.73
N LEU A 11 8.81 3.25 12.30
CA LEU A 11 7.83 3.95 13.16
C LEU A 11 6.65 3.05 13.54
N LEU A 12 6.17 2.20 12.63
CA LEU A 12 5.13 1.21 12.92
C LEU A 12 5.57 0.24 14.02
N ASP A 13 6.85 -0.16 14.00
CA ASP A 13 7.46 -0.99 15.05
C ASP A 13 7.70 -0.19 16.35
N TYR A 14 8.29 1.02 16.25
CA TYR A 14 8.61 1.90 17.37
C TYR A 14 7.38 2.30 18.20
N PHE A 15 6.25 2.60 17.56
CA PHE A 15 4.99 2.89 18.25
C PHE A 15 4.27 1.62 18.75
N GLY A 16 4.82 0.43 18.50
CA GLY A 16 4.21 -0.86 18.83
C GLY A 16 2.98 -1.18 17.99
N ALA A 17 2.74 -0.44 16.90
CA ALA A 17 1.56 -0.58 16.07
C ALA A 17 1.54 -1.92 15.32
N ILE A 18 2.69 -2.47 14.94
CA ILE A 18 2.75 -3.83 14.38
C ILE A 18 2.26 -4.92 15.35
N TRP A 19 2.51 -4.74 16.66
CA TRP A 19 2.03 -5.65 17.70
C TRP A 19 0.52 -5.48 17.97
N GLN A 20 0.00 -4.26 17.79
CA GLN A 20 -1.45 -4.01 17.76
C GLN A 20 -2.09 -4.72 16.57
N ALA A 21 -1.46 -4.64 15.38
CA ALA A 21 -1.93 -5.33 14.20
C ALA A 21 -1.95 -6.87 14.38
N GLN A 22 -0.89 -7.43 14.99
CA GLN A 22 -0.87 -8.85 15.36
C GLN A 22 -2.04 -9.21 16.27
N THR A 23 -2.21 -8.49 17.38
CA THR A 23 -3.26 -8.78 18.38
C THR A 23 -4.65 -8.71 17.77
N GLU A 24 -4.90 -7.71 16.92
CA GLU A 24 -6.19 -7.56 16.25
C GLU A 24 -6.42 -8.65 15.19
N ALA A 25 -5.40 -9.00 14.40
CA ALA A 25 -5.51 -10.09 13.44
C ALA A 25 -5.77 -11.44 14.12
N GLU A 26 -5.11 -11.71 15.26
CA GLU A 26 -5.38 -12.90 16.09
C GLU A 26 -6.84 -12.91 16.57
N ARG A 27 -7.35 -11.78 17.08
CA ARG A 27 -8.75 -11.64 17.49
C ARG A 27 -9.72 -11.90 16.32
N LEU A 28 -9.44 -11.34 15.15
CA LEU A 28 -10.25 -11.48 13.94
C LEU A 28 -10.28 -12.93 13.42
N LEU A 29 -9.17 -13.65 13.55
CA LEU A 29 -9.06 -15.08 13.20
C LEU A 29 -9.55 -16.02 14.30
N GLY A 30 -9.80 -15.52 15.53
CA GLY A 30 -10.18 -16.33 16.68
C GLY A 30 -9.02 -17.13 17.28
N PHE A 31 -7.79 -16.66 17.10
CA PHE A 31 -6.58 -17.21 17.67
C PHE A 31 -6.48 -16.87 19.17
N ASP A 32 -5.86 -17.75 19.96
CA ASP A 32 -5.77 -17.62 21.42
C ASP A 32 -4.48 -16.90 21.89
N GLY A 33 -3.57 -16.58 20.95
CA GLY A 33 -2.29 -15.93 21.19
C GLY A 33 -1.24 -16.85 21.82
N VAL A 34 -1.56 -18.15 22.01
CA VAL A 34 -0.68 -19.12 22.69
C VAL A 34 -0.43 -20.35 21.81
N ASN A 35 -1.49 -21.09 21.47
CA ASN A 35 -1.43 -22.28 20.62
C ASN A 35 -1.68 -21.90 19.16
N ASP A 36 -2.61 -20.98 18.93
CA ASP A 36 -2.87 -20.35 17.66
C ASP A 36 -2.44 -18.89 17.79
N LYS A 37 -1.38 -18.50 17.08
CA LYS A 37 -0.79 -17.17 17.20
C LYS A 37 -0.16 -16.74 15.90
N ILE A 38 0.06 -15.43 15.78
CA ILE A 38 0.80 -14.82 14.68
C ILE A 38 2.17 -14.43 15.23
N ASN A 39 3.25 -14.99 14.68
CA ASN A 39 4.59 -14.50 15.00
C ASN A 39 4.89 -13.26 14.13
N VAL A 40 5.38 -12.17 14.72
CA VAL A 40 5.90 -11.02 13.97
C VAL A 40 7.42 -11.15 13.82
N ILE A 41 7.90 -10.93 12.60
CA ILE A 41 9.31 -10.82 12.27
C ILE A 41 9.55 -9.36 11.90
N SER A 42 10.13 -8.61 12.84
CA SER A 42 10.53 -7.22 12.66
C SER A 42 11.88 -7.00 13.33
N SER A 43 12.77 -6.28 12.65
CA SER A 43 14.10 -5.95 13.18
C SER A 43 14.64 -4.67 12.53
N TYR A 44 15.14 -3.76 13.36
CA TYR A 44 15.88 -2.57 12.93
C TYR A 44 17.01 -2.28 13.92
N GLY A 45 18.05 -1.58 13.46
CA GLY A 45 19.20 -1.20 14.30
C GLY A 45 20.18 -2.32 14.64
N GLN A 46 20.07 -3.48 13.99
CA GLN A 46 21.06 -4.55 14.04
C GLN A 46 22.14 -4.35 12.98
N ASP A 47 23.32 -4.92 13.21
CA ASP A 47 24.47 -4.76 12.29
C ASP A 47 24.27 -5.45 10.94
N THR A 48 23.54 -6.58 10.89
CA THR A 48 23.45 -7.42 9.67
C THR A 48 22.12 -8.17 9.46
N ALA A 49 21.10 -7.96 10.31
CA ALA A 49 19.84 -8.73 10.26
C ALA A 49 18.61 -7.84 10.48
N ASN A 50 18.47 -6.79 9.67
CA ASN A 50 17.34 -5.86 9.73
C ASN A 50 16.30 -6.23 8.66
N THR A 51 15.02 -6.19 9.04
CA THR A 51 13.90 -6.23 8.09
C THR A 51 13.49 -4.82 7.67
N MET A 52 13.93 -3.78 8.40
CA MET A 52 13.62 -2.37 8.16
C MET A 52 14.86 -1.49 8.28
N ASN A 53 15.02 -0.51 7.37
CA ASN A 53 16.12 0.45 7.41
C ASN A 53 15.67 1.84 6.98
N SER A 54 15.69 2.80 7.90
CA SER A 54 15.37 4.21 7.62
C SER A 54 16.40 4.86 6.70
N GLY A 55 15.98 5.84 5.89
CA GLY A 55 16.91 6.62 5.06
C GLY A 55 17.39 5.90 3.79
N THR A 56 16.63 4.93 3.29
CA THR A 56 17.06 4.04 2.19
C THR A 56 16.06 4.02 1.05
N ALA A 57 16.50 3.72 -0.17
CA ALA A 57 15.69 3.49 -1.36
C ALA A 57 15.67 2.01 -1.73
N PHE A 58 14.50 1.43 -2.04
CA PHE A 58 14.41 0.03 -2.43
C PHE A 58 15.12 -0.22 -3.76
N LEU A 59 14.98 0.67 -4.74
CA LEU A 59 15.60 0.56 -6.08
C LEU A 59 17.06 1.04 -6.14
N LYS A 60 17.70 1.23 -4.98
CA LYS A 60 19.11 1.63 -4.90
C LYS A 60 19.91 0.88 -3.83
N ASP A 61 19.40 0.85 -2.60
CA ASP A 61 20.14 0.35 -1.44
C ASP A 61 19.80 -1.12 -1.12
N TRP A 62 18.58 -1.54 -1.44
CA TRP A 62 18.12 -2.93 -1.25
C TRP A 62 18.39 -3.75 -2.51
N LEU A 63 17.90 -3.27 -3.65
CA LEU A 63 18.22 -3.78 -4.97
C LEU A 63 18.77 -2.64 -5.81
N SER A 64 19.70 -2.93 -6.72
CA SER A 64 20.20 -1.94 -7.66
C SER A 64 20.21 -2.50 -9.08
N PRO A 65 19.94 -1.69 -10.12
CA PRO A 65 19.96 -2.14 -11.50
C PRO A 65 21.31 -2.76 -11.89
N HIS A 66 21.32 -3.97 -12.44
CA HIS A 66 22.55 -4.64 -12.84
C HIS A 66 23.25 -3.82 -13.94
N ASN A 67 24.53 -3.45 -13.72
CA ASN A 67 25.27 -2.52 -14.58
C ASN A 67 24.52 -1.19 -14.88
N GLY A 68 23.67 -0.73 -13.97
CA GLY A 68 22.87 0.48 -14.15
C GLY A 68 21.66 0.30 -15.09
N ASN A 69 21.27 -0.94 -15.40
CA ASN A 69 20.16 -1.26 -16.30
C ASN A 69 19.29 -2.37 -15.71
N TRP A 70 18.08 -2.03 -15.28
CA TRP A 70 17.19 -2.97 -14.60
C TRP A 70 16.64 -4.04 -15.54
N GLN A 71 16.59 -3.77 -16.85
CA GLN A 71 16.21 -4.76 -17.85
C GLN A 71 17.25 -5.88 -17.98
N GLN A 72 18.47 -5.70 -17.46
CA GLN A 72 19.50 -6.74 -17.35
C GLN A 72 19.40 -7.54 -16.04
N GLY A 73 18.48 -7.18 -15.15
CA GLY A 73 18.32 -7.75 -13.81
C GLY A 73 18.72 -6.79 -12.71
N TRP A 74 18.82 -7.32 -11.49
CA TRP A 74 19.14 -6.55 -10.29
C TRP A 74 20.27 -7.22 -9.50
N ASP A 75 21.14 -6.39 -8.93
CA ASP A 75 22.12 -6.79 -7.93
C ASP A 75 21.52 -6.63 -6.52
N ILE A 76 21.73 -7.65 -5.68
CA ILE A 76 21.24 -7.67 -4.28
C ILE A 76 22.19 -6.85 -3.39
N GLY A 77 21.67 -5.77 -2.83
CA GLY A 77 22.38 -4.91 -1.88
C GLY A 77 22.46 -5.50 -0.47
N ASN A 78 23.25 -4.85 0.39
CA ASN A 78 23.47 -5.31 1.77
C ASN A 78 22.20 -5.30 2.62
N LEU A 79 21.25 -4.40 2.34
CA LEU A 79 20.01 -4.31 3.11
C LEU A 79 19.07 -5.47 2.81
N GLU A 80 18.96 -5.85 1.54
CA GLU A 80 18.21 -7.04 1.13
C GLU A 80 18.88 -8.32 1.68
N GLN A 81 20.22 -8.41 1.64
CA GLN A 81 20.93 -9.50 2.31
C GLN A 81 20.64 -9.57 3.82
N GLY A 82 20.52 -8.41 4.48
CA GLY A 82 20.16 -8.32 5.89
C GLY A 82 18.74 -8.82 6.18
N LEU A 83 17.78 -8.50 5.32
CA LEU A 83 16.42 -9.04 5.39
C LEU A 83 16.43 -10.56 5.25
N LEU A 84 17.11 -11.08 4.23
CA LEU A 84 17.21 -12.52 4.00
C LEU A 84 17.93 -13.22 5.16
N ALA A 85 18.93 -12.59 5.77
CA ALA A 85 19.59 -13.11 6.97
C ALA A 85 18.63 -13.17 8.18
N ALA A 86 17.81 -12.13 8.39
CA ALA A 86 16.81 -12.11 9.45
C ALA A 86 15.75 -13.20 9.29
N ILE A 87 15.31 -13.47 8.06
CA ILE A 87 14.39 -14.58 7.73
C ILE A 87 15.08 -15.93 7.96
N ASN A 88 16.31 -16.09 7.49
CA ASN A 88 17.04 -17.36 7.60
C ASN A 88 17.44 -17.70 9.03
N ALA A 89 17.58 -16.71 9.91
CA ALA A 89 17.83 -16.91 11.33
C ALA A 89 16.59 -17.40 12.11
N GLN A 90 15.39 -17.36 11.50
CA GLN A 90 14.18 -17.83 12.16
C GLN A 90 14.22 -19.36 12.38
N PRO A 91 13.64 -19.84 13.49
CA PRO A 91 13.43 -21.26 13.72
C PRO A 91 12.66 -21.95 12.57
N ALA A 92 12.95 -23.24 12.34
CA ALA A 92 12.40 -23.99 11.21
C ALA A 92 10.86 -24.10 11.24
N ASP A 93 10.27 -24.17 12.43
CA ASP A 93 8.83 -24.14 12.66
C ASP A 93 8.22 -22.78 12.29
N VAL A 94 8.84 -21.67 12.71
CA VAL A 94 8.41 -20.31 12.31
C VAL A 94 8.51 -20.13 10.79
N LYS A 95 9.55 -20.67 10.15
CA LYS A 95 9.72 -20.61 8.70
C LYS A 95 8.74 -21.49 7.93
N ALA A 96 8.13 -22.49 8.57
CA ALA A 96 7.14 -23.35 7.93
C ALA A 96 5.73 -22.74 7.96
N ASP A 97 5.49 -21.77 8.85
CA ASP A 97 4.21 -21.08 8.96
C ASP A 97 3.96 -20.14 7.76
N PRO A 98 2.73 -20.10 7.22
CA PRO A 98 2.33 -19.10 6.24
C PRO A 98 2.63 -17.68 6.74
N THR A 99 3.22 -16.85 5.88
CA THR A 99 3.76 -15.55 6.29
C THR A 99 3.33 -14.44 5.35
N GLY A 100 2.43 -13.57 5.80
CA GLY A 100 2.16 -12.31 5.09
C GLY A 100 3.32 -11.33 5.23
N VAL A 101 3.79 -10.79 4.10
CA VAL A 101 4.83 -9.75 4.02
C VAL A 101 4.17 -8.38 4.00
N VAL A 102 4.21 -7.66 5.12
CA VAL A 102 3.72 -6.27 5.21
C VAL A 102 4.79 -5.35 4.62
N TRP A 103 4.44 -4.68 3.53
CA TRP A 103 5.35 -3.88 2.72
C TRP A 103 5.12 -2.39 2.90
N LEU A 104 6.13 -1.68 3.42
CA LEU A 104 6.14 -0.23 3.64
C LEU A 104 7.41 0.39 2.99
N HIS A 105 7.51 0.24 1.67
CA HIS A 105 8.57 0.86 0.85
C HIS A 105 7.98 1.71 -0.27
N ASN A 106 8.18 3.02 -0.16
CA ASN A 106 8.13 3.96 -1.29
C ASN A 106 8.84 5.31 -1.00
N GLU A 107 9.30 5.61 0.22
CA GLU A 107 9.82 6.94 0.63
C GLU A 107 10.83 7.51 -0.36
N TYR A 108 11.98 6.86 -0.49
CA TYR A 108 13.06 7.40 -1.32
C TYR A 108 12.91 7.07 -2.80
N ASP A 109 12.22 5.99 -3.16
CA ASP A 109 11.96 5.67 -4.57
C ASP A 109 10.98 6.66 -5.18
N SER A 110 9.98 7.12 -4.41
CA SER A 110 9.03 8.13 -4.85
C SER A 110 9.69 9.49 -5.13
N ALA A 111 10.84 9.80 -4.51
CA ALA A 111 11.62 11.02 -4.77
C ALA A 111 12.54 10.91 -6.00
N GLN A 112 12.78 9.71 -6.53
CA GLN A 112 13.64 9.49 -7.70
C GLN A 112 12.93 9.88 -8.98
N GLN A 113 13.69 10.40 -9.95
CA GLN A 113 13.13 10.73 -11.26
C GLN A 113 13.04 9.51 -12.14
N GLY A 114 11.89 9.33 -12.82
CA GLY A 114 11.77 8.37 -13.91
C GLY A 114 11.55 6.92 -13.47
N VAL A 115 11.19 6.69 -12.20
CA VAL A 115 10.72 5.38 -11.76
C VAL A 115 9.48 5.02 -12.57
N THR A 116 9.47 3.81 -13.13
CA THR A 116 8.32 3.27 -13.86
C THR A 116 7.70 2.10 -13.10
N ALA A 117 6.41 1.83 -13.34
CA ALA A 117 5.74 0.69 -12.74
C ALA A 117 6.45 -0.62 -13.08
N ALA A 118 6.81 -0.82 -14.35
CA ALA A 118 7.51 -2.02 -14.82
C ALA A 118 8.88 -2.22 -14.15
N GLU A 119 9.65 -1.15 -13.94
CA GLU A 119 10.91 -1.21 -13.21
C GLU A 119 10.67 -1.64 -11.77
N TRP A 120 9.77 -0.95 -11.05
CA TRP A 120 9.48 -1.23 -9.65
C TRP A 120 8.94 -2.64 -9.45
N GLU A 121 7.99 -3.09 -10.28
CA GLU A 121 7.45 -4.44 -10.25
C GLU A 121 8.53 -5.51 -10.47
N SER A 122 9.45 -5.26 -11.41
CA SER A 122 10.51 -6.24 -11.71
C SER A 122 11.42 -6.46 -10.49
N ALA A 123 11.71 -5.39 -9.74
CA ALA A 123 12.47 -5.45 -8.49
C ALA A 123 11.69 -6.21 -7.41
N VAL A 124 10.41 -5.88 -7.22
CA VAL A 124 9.55 -6.54 -6.21
C VAL A 124 9.33 -8.02 -6.53
N ARG A 125 9.31 -8.42 -7.80
CA ARG A 125 9.24 -9.83 -8.19
C ARG A 125 10.52 -10.59 -7.86
N LEU A 126 11.69 -9.99 -8.06
CA LEU A 126 12.96 -10.60 -7.66
C LEU A 126 13.04 -10.75 -6.14
N ASP A 127 12.70 -9.68 -5.43
CA ASP A 127 12.58 -9.65 -3.98
C ASP A 127 11.68 -10.77 -3.45
N ALA A 128 10.45 -10.87 -3.97
CA ALA A 128 9.50 -11.90 -3.57
C ALA A 128 10.04 -13.31 -3.83
N ALA A 129 10.76 -13.53 -4.93
CA ALA A 129 11.40 -14.81 -5.18
C ALA A 129 12.43 -15.16 -4.10
N HIS A 130 13.26 -14.20 -3.67
CA HIS A 130 14.26 -14.42 -2.61
C HIS A 130 13.64 -14.56 -1.23
N VAL A 131 12.65 -13.73 -0.87
CA VAL A 131 11.94 -13.82 0.41
C VAL A 131 11.22 -15.17 0.53
N ARG A 132 10.51 -15.58 -0.52
CA ARG A 132 9.85 -16.91 -0.59
C ARG A 132 10.87 -18.04 -0.47
N ALA A 133 11.98 -17.97 -1.21
CA ALA A 133 13.05 -18.95 -1.12
C ALA A 133 13.69 -19.00 0.28
N ALA A 134 13.86 -17.84 0.94
CA ALA A 134 14.38 -17.77 2.30
C ALA A 134 13.44 -18.45 3.29
N PHE A 135 12.12 -18.30 3.15
CA PHE A 135 11.14 -19.08 3.92
C PHE A 135 11.07 -20.56 3.50
N GLY A 136 11.53 -20.91 2.31
CA GLY A 136 11.34 -22.26 1.73
C GLY A 136 9.89 -22.50 1.30
N GLN A 137 9.19 -21.43 0.95
CA GLN A 137 7.76 -21.39 0.64
C GLN A 137 7.53 -20.75 -0.74
N ASP A 138 6.27 -20.63 -1.16
CA ASP A 138 5.89 -20.02 -2.43
C ASP A 138 4.85 -18.88 -2.26
N ALA A 139 4.28 -18.41 -3.36
CA ALA A 139 3.32 -17.32 -3.36
C ALA A 139 2.03 -17.63 -2.60
N ALA A 140 1.59 -18.89 -2.56
CA ALA A 140 0.33 -19.27 -1.93
C ALA A 140 0.39 -19.15 -0.40
N THR A 141 1.58 -19.24 0.19
CA THR A 141 1.77 -19.16 1.65
C THR A 141 2.60 -17.95 2.08
N VAL A 142 3.24 -17.23 1.15
CA VAL A 142 3.94 -15.96 1.40
C VAL A 142 3.35 -14.83 0.51
N PRO A 143 2.13 -14.37 0.83
CA PRO A 143 1.50 -13.27 0.12
C PRO A 143 2.11 -11.91 0.53
N TYR A 144 2.06 -10.94 -0.39
CA TYR A 144 2.50 -9.56 -0.15
C TYR A 144 1.31 -8.66 0.19
N LEU A 145 1.43 -7.92 1.27
CA LEU A 145 0.42 -7.01 1.81
C LEU A 145 0.97 -5.59 1.71
N PHE A 146 0.67 -4.91 0.60
CA PHE A 146 1.17 -3.57 0.33
C PHE A 146 0.43 -2.53 1.16
N VAL A 147 1.16 -1.73 1.94
CA VAL A 147 0.67 -0.41 2.31
C VAL A 147 0.83 0.47 1.08
N ASN A 148 -0.25 1.10 0.65
CA ASN A 148 -0.24 1.92 -0.56
C ASN A 148 0.81 3.03 -0.45
N ALA A 149 1.37 3.43 -1.59
CA ALA A 149 2.51 4.34 -1.61
C ALA A 149 2.14 5.71 -1.00
N ILE A 150 2.79 6.09 0.10
CA ILE A 150 2.52 7.34 0.81
C ILE A 150 2.97 8.55 -0.05
N PRO A 151 2.14 9.57 -0.27
CA PRO A 151 2.48 10.75 -1.07
C PRO A 151 3.31 11.77 -0.27
N TYR A 152 4.58 11.45 -0.03
CA TYR A 152 5.49 12.33 0.70
C TYR A 152 5.65 13.71 0.04
N SER A 153 5.90 14.75 0.84
CA SER A 153 6.07 16.12 0.33
C SER A 153 7.24 16.29 -0.64
N ASN A 154 8.26 15.44 -0.55
CA ASN A 154 9.40 15.38 -1.48
C ASN A 154 9.23 14.32 -2.58
N ALA A 155 8.12 13.58 -2.60
CA ALA A 155 7.82 12.64 -3.66
C ALA A 155 7.60 13.40 -4.97
N ARG A 156 8.02 12.78 -6.05
CA ARG A 156 7.63 13.16 -7.40
C ARG A 156 6.31 12.46 -7.72
N ASN A 157 5.33 13.22 -8.18
CA ASN A 157 4.01 12.69 -8.49
C ASN A 157 4.11 11.52 -9.48
N GLU A 158 4.91 11.67 -10.53
CA GLU A 158 5.07 10.64 -11.56
C GLU A 158 5.61 9.33 -11.00
N SER A 159 6.60 9.39 -10.10
CA SER A 159 7.24 8.22 -9.52
C SER A 159 6.39 7.58 -8.44
N ASN A 160 5.72 8.38 -7.61
CA ASN A 160 4.80 7.83 -6.62
C ASN A 160 3.63 7.12 -7.29
N GLN A 161 3.06 7.70 -8.36
CA GLN A 161 2.00 7.06 -9.14
C GLN A 161 2.49 5.79 -9.84
N ALA A 162 3.72 5.78 -10.37
CA ALA A 162 4.31 4.57 -10.93
C ALA A 162 4.44 3.43 -9.90
N ILE A 163 4.78 3.74 -8.64
CA ILE A 163 4.83 2.75 -7.56
C ILE A 163 3.43 2.24 -7.21
N LYS A 164 2.44 3.13 -7.08
CA LYS A 164 1.02 2.75 -6.86
C LYS A 164 0.51 1.83 -7.97
N GLN A 165 0.82 2.17 -9.22
CA GLN A 165 0.51 1.36 -10.39
C GLN A 165 1.11 -0.04 -10.27
N GLY A 166 2.41 -0.14 -9.95
CA GLY A 166 3.09 -1.42 -9.78
C GLY A 166 2.53 -2.27 -8.63
N MET A 167 2.19 -1.67 -7.49
CA MET A 167 1.53 -2.38 -6.38
C MET A 167 0.19 -2.98 -6.81
N ALA A 168 -0.62 -2.21 -7.55
CA ALA A 168 -1.92 -2.68 -8.03
C ALA A 168 -1.80 -3.75 -9.11
N ASP A 169 -0.83 -3.63 -10.03
CA ASP A 169 -0.60 -4.62 -11.07
C ASP A 169 -0.15 -5.96 -10.46
N LEU A 170 0.70 -5.94 -9.44
CA LEU A 170 1.04 -7.12 -8.64
C LEU A 170 -0.15 -7.67 -7.85
N ALA A 171 -1.01 -6.83 -7.31
CA ALA A 171 -2.22 -7.26 -6.60
C ALA A 171 -3.26 -7.89 -7.53
N ARG A 172 -3.32 -7.47 -8.80
CA ARG A 172 -4.19 -8.09 -9.82
C ARG A 172 -3.62 -9.36 -10.41
N ASP A 173 -2.31 -9.55 -10.36
CA ASP A 173 -1.66 -10.77 -10.82
C ASP A 173 -1.93 -11.91 -9.82
N PRO A 174 -2.83 -12.86 -10.14
CA PRO A 174 -3.16 -13.93 -9.21
C PRO A 174 -1.97 -14.87 -8.98
N SER A 175 -0.96 -14.88 -9.86
CA SER A 175 0.24 -15.69 -9.66
C SER A 175 1.19 -15.06 -8.63
N PHE A 176 1.14 -13.74 -8.47
CA PHE A 176 1.99 -13.03 -7.52
C PHE A 176 1.48 -13.11 -6.08
N HIS A 177 0.16 -13.30 -5.87
CA HIS A 177 -0.46 -13.34 -4.53
C HIS A 177 -0.13 -12.09 -3.69
N ALA A 178 -0.66 -10.95 -4.11
CA ALA A 178 -0.60 -9.73 -3.32
C ALA A 178 -1.95 -9.07 -3.18
N THR A 179 -2.05 -8.18 -2.21
CA THR A 179 -3.16 -7.23 -2.07
C THR A 179 -2.60 -5.88 -1.65
N ILE A 180 -3.34 -4.81 -1.99
CA ILE A 180 -3.22 -3.59 -1.19
C ILE A 180 -3.86 -3.93 0.16
N ALA A 181 -3.12 -3.79 1.25
CA ALA A 181 -3.56 -4.19 2.58
C ALA A 181 -3.95 -3.01 3.46
N ALA A 182 -3.38 -1.84 3.20
CA ALA A 182 -3.76 -0.61 3.87
C ALA A 182 -3.55 0.58 2.97
N GLN A 183 -4.45 1.53 3.07
CA GLN A 183 -4.36 2.82 2.41
C GLN A 183 -3.71 3.82 3.34
N ALA A 184 -3.02 4.79 2.75
CA ALA A 184 -2.14 5.68 3.51
C ALA A 184 -2.26 7.16 3.09
N ASP A 185 -3.17 7.49 2.19
CA ASP A 185 -3.34 8.85 1.66
C ASP A 185 -4.17 9.77 2.56
N ASP A 186 -4.85 9.20 3.55
CA ASP A 186 -5.61 9.91 4.57
C ASP A 186 -4.86 10.00 5.90
N LEU A 187 -3.58 9.64 5.92
CA LEU A 187 -2.72 9.84 7.07
C LEU A 187 -2.32 11.30 7.19
N ASP A 188 -2.28 11.80 8.42
CA ASP A 188 -1.89 13.19 8.67
C ASP A 188 -0.38 13.41 8.44
N MET A 189 0.43 12.36 8.64
CA MET A 189 1.88 12.37 8.44
C MET A 189 2.56 13.49 9.23
N ASN A 190 2.18 13.67 10.50
CA ASN A 190 2.45 14.90 11.25
C ASN A 190 3.42 14.75 12.43
N LEU A 191 4.28 13.73 12.44
CA LEU A 191 5.19 13.49 13.56
C LEU A 191 6.12 14.69 13.84
N GLY A 192 6.56 15.39 12.79
CA GLY A 192 7.37 16.61 12.92
C GLY A 192 6.60 17.87 13.33
N GLY A 193 5.28 17.75 13.57
CA GLY A 193 4.41 18.82 14.05
C GLY A 193 3.67 19.59 12.95
N ASN A 194 3.91 19.29 11.68
CA ASN A 194 3.19 19.85 10.53
C ASN A 194 2.46 18.74 9.77
N TYR A 195 1.26 19.01 9.29
CA TYR A 195 0.52 18.12 8.41
C TYR A 195 1.29 17.85 7.10
N GLY A 196 1.33 16.59 6.65
CA GLY A 196 1.99 16.18 5.40
C GLY A 196 3.52 16.12 5.45
N ASP A 197 4.12 15.92 6.63
CA ASP A 197 5.56 15.69 6.78
C ASP A 197 5.97 14.28 6.29
N ALA A 198 7.25 13.93 6.42
CA ALA A 198 7.79 12.65 5.94
C ALA A 198 7.43 11.44 6.82
N HIS A 199 6.93 11.67 8.03
CA HIS A 199 6.83 10.62 9.05
C HIS A 199 5.46 10.60 9.74
N MET A 200 4.90 9.40 9.83
CA MET A 200 3.61 9.19 10.47
C MET A 200 3.68 9.38 11.99
N GLY A 201 2.61 9.93 12.55
CA GLY A 201 2.42 10.00 14.00
C GLY A 201 1.95 8.66 14.58
N ALA A 202 1.82 8.57 15.90
CA ALA A 202 1.30 7.38 16.57
C ALA A 202 -0.17 7.07 16.22
N GLN A 203 -0.96 8.10 15.91
CA GLN A 203 -2.36 7.95 15.48
C GLN A 203 -2.44 7.32 14.09
N ASP A 204 -1.70 7.86 13.12
CA ASP A 204 -1.56 7.30 11.78
C ASP A 204 -1.07 5.85 11.81
N ALA A 205 -0.07 5.55 12.66
CA ALA A 205 0.45 4.20 12.84
C ALA A 205 -0.62 3.23 13.37
N ALA A 206 -1.48 3.67 14.30
CA ALA A 206 -2.59 2.87 14.80
C ALA A 206 -3.66 2.63 13.71
N THR A 207 -3.97 3.64 12.91
CA THR A 207 -4.88 3.51 11.75
C THR A 207 -4.35 2.49 10.75
N LEU A 208 -3.07 2.60 10.36
CA LEU A 208 -2.44 1.61 9.47
C LEU A 208 -2.42 0.21 10.09
N ALA A 209 -2.11 0.08 11.37
CA ALA A 209 -2.10 -1.20 12.06
C ALA A 209 -3.47 -1.90 12.02
N HIS A 210 -4.57 -1.15 12.20
CA HIS A 210 -5.92 -1.70 12.08
C HIS A 210 -6.18 -2.24 10.67
N ARG A 211 -5.91 -1.44 9.63
CA ARG A 211 -6.12 -1.83 8.23
C ARG A 211 -5.27 -3.05 7.85
N ILE A 212 -3.99 -3.05 8.25
CA ILE A 212 -3.09 -4.20 8.08
C ILE A 212 -3.65 -5.45 8.75
N ALA A 213 -4.17 -5.33 9.99
CA ALA A 213 -4.73 -6.47 10.72
C ALA A 213 -5.94 -7.09 10.00
N VAL A 214 -6.87 -6.26 9.53
CA VAL A 214 -8.05 -6.69 8.78
C VAL A 214 -7.65 -7.41 7.49
N SER A 215 -6.81 -6.78 6.67
CA SER A 215 -6.33 -7.36 5.42
C SER A 215 -5.51 -8.62 5.62
N PHE A 216 -4.68 -8.68 6.67
CA PHE A 216 -3.95 -9.88 7.04
C PHE A 216 -4.90 -11.01 7.43
N ALA A 217 -5.86 -10.75 8.33
CA ALA A 217 -6.82 -11.75 8.76
C ALA A 217 -7.71 -12.25 7.61
N GLN A 218 -8.11 -11.39 6.69
CA GLN A 218 -8.82 -11.76 5.46
C GLN A 218 -7.94 -12.62 4.53
N THR A 219 -6.67 -12.25 4.34
CA THR A 219 -5.71 -13.01 3.52
C THR A 219 -5.55 -14.44 4.05
N PHE A 220 -5.56 -14.61 5.38
CA PHE A 220 -5.43 -15.89 6.06
C PHE A 220 -6.77 -16.47 6.52
N ALA A 221 -7.89 -16.11 5.89
CA ALA A 221 -9.22 -16.55 6.30
C ALA A 221 -9.40 -18.08 6.34
N ALA A 222 -8.62 -18.83 5.56
CA ALA A 222 -8.62 -20.29 5.61
C ALA A 222 -8.21 -20.87 6.98
N TYR A 223 -7.52 -20.08 7.80
CA TYR A 223 -7.08 -20.45 9.16
C TYR A 223 -8.05 -19.97 10.25
N ALA A 224 -9.08 -19.21 9.89
CA ALA A 224 -10.02 -18.65 10.86
C ALA A 224 -10.76 -19.74 11.65
N LYS A 225 -10.80 -19.59 12.98
CA LYS A 225 -11.50 -20.54 13.86
C LYS A 225 -13.02 -20.37 13.74
N PRO A 226 -13.80 -21.44 13.90
CA PRO A 226 -15.26 -21.35 13.93
C PRO A 226 -15.75 -20.32 14.94
N GLY A 227 -16.65 -19.43 14.51
CA GLY A 227 -17.22 -18.36 15.34
C GLY A 227 -16.38 -17.09 15.42
N SER A 228 -15.17 -17.06 14.84
CA SER A 228 -14.38 -15.83 14.69
C SER A 228 -15.06 -14.81 13.76
N PRO A 229 -14.75 -13.51 13.88
CA PRO A 229 -15.24 -12.49 12.96
C PRO A 229 -15.06 -12.85 11.48
N VAL A 230 -13.86 -13.29 11.10
CA VAL A 230 -13.54 -13.68 9.72
C VAL A 230 -14.39 -14.86 9.26
N ALA A 231 -14.51 -15.91 10.09
CA ALA A 231 -15.32 -17.08 9.74
C ALA A 231 -16.81 -16.74 9.58
N ASN A 232 -17.36 -15.90 10.46
CA ASN A 232 -18.76 -15.48 10.41
C ASN A 232 -19.06 -14.61 9.18
N ALA A 233 -18.08 -13.86 8.70
CA ALA A 233 -18.20 -13.03 7.50
C ALA A 233 -17.83 -13.78 6.20
N GLY A 234 -17.60 -15.10 6.26
CA GLY A 234 -17.23 -15.89 5.08
C GLY A 234 -15.87 -15.52 4.47
N GLY A 235 -14.95 -15.00 5.29
CA GLY A 235 -13.62 -14.55 4.85
C GLY A 235 -13.57 -13.12 4.33
N GLN A 236 -14.70 -12.40 4.29
CA GLN A 236 -14.78 -11.03 3.77
C GLN A 236 -15.07 -10.06 4.91
N ILE A 237 -14.01 -9.46 5.46
CA ILE A 237 -14.11 -8.47 6.54
C ILE A 237 -13.58 -7.10 6.11
N ASP A 238 -13.41 -6.91 4.79
CA ASP A 238 -12.78 -5.78 4.08
C ASP A 238 -12.92 -4.43 4.80
N ASP A 239 -11.77 -3.80 5.05
CA ASP A 239 -11.63 -2.45 5.59
C ASP A 239 -10.36 -1.78 5.03
N LEU A 240 -10.18 -1.86 3.71
CA LEU A 240 -9.02 -1.33 2.99
C LEU A 240 -8.75 0.17 3.19
N GLY A 241 -9.66 0.95 3.76
CA GLY A 241 -9.63 2.43 3.76
C GLY A 241 -10.70 3.04 2.86
N PRO A 242 -10.89 4.38 2.88
CA PRO A 242 -11.80 5.06 1.97
C PRO A 242 -11.39 4.91 0.51
N GLN A 243 -12.26 4.42 -0.38
CA GLN A 243 -11.95 4.15 -1.79
C GLN A 243 -12.91 4.86 -2.74
N VAL A 244 -12.42 5.37 -3.87
CA VAL A 244 -13.28 5.69 -5.01
C VAL A 244 -13.71 4.39 -5.67
N VAL A 245 -14.99 4.03 -5.52
CA VAL A 245 -15.58 2.82 -6.10
C VAL A 245 -16.25 3.07 -7.45
N LYS A 246 -16.42 4.35 -7.82
CA LYS A 246 -17.03 4.76 -9.09
C LYS A 246 -16.58 6.17 -9.49
N ALA A 247 -16.40 6.39 -10.80
CA ALA A 247 -16.16 7.70 -11.40
C ALA A 247 -17.10 7.89 -12.62
N ASP A 248 -18.03 8.84 -12.51
CA ASP A 248 -19.03 9.15 -13.53
C ASP A 248 -18.72 10.49 -14.22
N SER A 249 -18.82 10.53 -15.55
CA SER A 249 -18.77 11.79 -16.31
C SER A 249 -19.95 12.69 -15.99
N VAL A 250 -19.71 14.00 -15.84
CA VAL A 250 -20.77 14.97 -15.60
C VAL A 250 -21.33 15.51 -16.93
N ALA A 251 -22.65 15.39 -17.12
CA ALA A 251 -23.30 15.80 -18.36
C ALA A 251 -23.09 17.30 -18.63
N GLY A 252 -22.53 17.62 -19.80
CA GLY A 252 -22.22 19.01 -20.21
C GLY A 252 -20.90 19.57 -19.67
N HIS A 253 -20.16 18.80 -18.87
CA HIS A 253 -18.89 19.19 -18.27
C HIS A 253 -17.83 18.11 -18.56
N PRO A 254 -17.21 18.14 -19.75
CA PRO A 254 -16.28 17.08 -20.19
C PRO A 254 -14.98 17.04 -19.38
N ASP A 255 -14.73 18.06 -18.56
CA ASP A 255 -13.62 18.24 -17.65
C ASP A 255 -13.99 17.90 -16.20
N GLN A 256 -15.15 17.30 -15.94
CA GLN A 256 -15.62 16.98 -14.59
C GLN A 256 -15.98 15.51 -14.40
N LEU A 257 -15.59 14.98 -13.24
CA LEU A 257 -15.99 13.66 -12.77
C LEU A 257 -16.67 13.77 -11.41
N GLN A 258 -17.79 13.08 -11.25
CA GLN A 258 -18.36 12.78 -9.95
C GLN A 258 -17.83 11.43 -9.47
N LEU A 259 -17.21 11.42 -8.30
CA LEU A 259 -16.61 10.25 -7.69
C LEU A 259 -17.50 9.77 -6.53
N THR A 260 -17.73 8.46 -6.45
CA THR A 260 -18.39 7.84 -5.29
C THR A 260 -17.32 7.19 -4.43
N VAL A 261 -17.28 7.54 -3.15
CA VAL A 261 -16.36 6.97 -2.17
C VAL A 261 -17.09 6.03 -1.21
N THR A 262 -16.50 4.88 -0.92
CA THR A 262 -16.91 3.99 0.18
C THR A 262 -15.88 4.12 1.29
N TYR A 263 -16.34 4.28 2.54
CA TYR A 263 -15.48 4.44 3.70
C TYR A 263 -15.23 3.12 4.42
N ASP A 264 -14.17 3.12 5.22
CA ASP A 264 -13.78 2.09 6.17
C ASP A 264 -14.46 2.37 7.55
N ALA A 265 -13.70 2.84 8.54
CA ALA A 265 -14.19 3.33 9.81
C ALA A 265 -14.89 4.71 9.74
N ALA A 266 -14.69 5.48 8.67
CA ALA A 266 -15.34 6.77 8.48
C ALA A 266 -16.78 6.64 7.92
N SER A 267 -17.54 7.74 7.90
CA SER A 267 -18.89 7.77 7.30
C SER A 267 -19.12 8.96 6.37
N HIS A 268 -18.15 9.88 6.31
CA HIS A 268 -18.22 11.10 5.49
C HIS A 268 -16.83 11.73 5.33
N PHE A 269 -16.69 12.60 4.34
CA PHE A 269 -15.52 13.46 4.19
C PHE A 269 -15.43 14.51 5.30
N SER A 270 -14.21 14.77 5.77
CA SER A 270 -13.90 16.03 6.45
C SER A 270 -13.99 17.20 5.45
N PRO A 271 -14.24 18.44 5.92
CA PRO A 271 -14.17 19.62 5.06
C PRO A 271 -12.81 19.68 4.33
N LEU A 272 -12.83 20.00 3.04
CA LEU A 272 -11.61 20.17 2.27
C LEU A 272 -10.83 21.39 2.76
N ASP A 273 -9.52 21.24 2.95
CA ASP A 273 -8.63 22.40 3.05
C ASP A 273 -8.42 23.07 1.68
N ALA A 274 -7.67 24.17 1.64
CA ALA A 274 -7.47 24.93 0.41
C ALA A 274 -6.69 24.15 -0.68
N VAL A 275 -5.81 23.23 -0.29
CA VAL A 275 -5.01 22.41 -1.22
C VAL A 275 -5.87 21.28 -1.79
N ALA A 276 -6.60 20.58 -0.93
CA ALA A 276 -7.54 19.56 -1.38
C ALA A 276 -8.64 20.16 -2.27
N ALA A 277 -9.19 21.33 -1.90
CA ALA A 277 -10.19 22.04 -2.69
C ALA A 277 -9.67 22.54 -4.05
N SER A 278 -8.36 22.72 -4.22
CA SER A 278 -7.76 23.07 -5.51
C SER A 278 -7.61 21.86 -6.46
N GLY A 279 -8.14 20.69 -6.09
CA GLY A 279 -8.01 19.46 -6.88
C GLY A 279 -6.63 18.80 -6.79
N ALA A 280 -5.78 19.22 -5.85
CA ALA A 280 -4.47 18.62 -5.67
C ALA A 280 -4.59 17.13 -5.33
N GLY A 281 -3.71 16.31 -5.91
CA GLY A 281 -3.70 14.87 -5.72
C GLY A 281 -4.64 14.08 -6.63
N TRP A 282 -5.38 14.76 -7.53
CA TRP A 282 -6.20 14.13 -8.57
C TRP A 282 -5.58 14.36 -9.95
N SER A 283 -5.47 13.30 -10.75
CA SER A 283 -5.11 13.42 -12.15
C SER A 283 -5.78 12.33 -12.99
N VAL A 284 -5.81 12.48 -14.32
CA VAL A 284 -6.30 11.45 -15.23
C VAL A 284 -5.26 11.24 -16.31
N HIS A 285 -4.77 10.01 -16.49
CA HIS A 285 -3.94 9.71 -17.66
C HIS A 285 -4.85 9.45 -18.85
N THR A 286 -4.63 10.24 -19.89
CA THR A 286 -5.30 10.16 -21.17
C THR A 286 -4.30 9.75 -22.26
N ALA A 287 -4.79 9.41 -23.44
CA ALA A 287 -3.93 9.20 -24.62
C ALA A 287 -3.12 10.45 -25.02
N GLY A 288 -3.56 11.66 -24.62
CA GLY A 288 -2.94 12.94 -24.96
C GLY A 288 -1.99 13.51 -23.90
N GLY A 289 -1.84 12.83 -22.76
CA GLY A 289 -1.10 13.32 -21.60
C GLY A 289 -1.91 13.21 -20.30
N GLU A 290 -1.48 13.91 -19.27
CA GLU A 290 -2.10 13.86 -17.94
C GLU A 290 -2.96 15.11 -17.70
N ALA A 291 -4.25 14.92 -17.40
CA ALA A 291 -5.16 15.96 -16.95
C ALA A 291 -5.04 16.13 -15.45
N GLN A 292 -4.78 17.36 -14.99
CA GLN A 292 -4.54 17.66 -13.58
C GLN A 292 -5.81 18.22 -12.94
N GLY A 293 -6.10 17.80 -11.71
CA GLY A 293 -7.18 18.37 -10.92
C GLY A 293 -6.96 19.86 -10.67
N THR A 294 -7.99 20.66 -10.90
CA THR A 294 -8.01 22.12 -10.71
C THR A 294 -9.03 22.57 -9.67
N ALA A 295 -9.98 21.71 -9.32
CA ALA A 295 -10.89 21.91 -8.21
C ALA A 295 -11.42 20.57 -7.68
N ALA A 296 -11.70 20.51 -6.39
CA ALA A 296 -12.50 19.45 -5.78
C ALA A 296 -13.59 20.04 -4.89
N GLN A 297 -14.76 19.43 -4.90
CA GLN A 297 -15.91 19.85 -4.08
C GLN A 297 -16.64 18.63 -3.52
N ILE A 298 -16.88 18.64 -2.22
CA ILE A 298 -17.77 17.67 -1.58
C ILE A 298 -19.21 18.00 -1.97
N LEU A 299 -19.89 17.06 -2.63
CA LEU A 299 -21.29 17.21 -3.01
C LEU A 299 -22.22 16.77 -1.88
N ASP A 300 -21.86 15.66 -1.21
CA ASP A 300 -22.57 15.11 -0.07
C ASP A 300 -21.65 14.19 0.76
N GLY A 301 -22.23 13.35 1.62
CA GLY A 301 -21.49 12.48 2.52
C GLY A 301 -20.56 11.48 1.84
N ASN A 302 -20.76 11.13 0.56
CA ASN A 302 -19.93 10.14 -0.12
C ASN A 302 -19.65 10.44 -1.60
N HIS A 303 -20.01 11.63 -2.09
CA HIS A 303 -19.71 12.08 -3.44
C HIS A 303 -18.76 13.29 -3.46
N LEU A 304 -17.74 13.20 -4.31
CA LEU A 304 -16.79 14.27 -4.59
C LEU A 304 -16.87 14.65 -6.08
N LEU A 305 -17.01 15.94 -6.39
CA LEU A 305 -16.85 16.47 -7.74
C LEU A 305 -15.40 16.92 -7.93
N VAL A 306 -14.74 16.43 -8.97
CA VAL A 306 -13.39 16.87 -9.35
C VAL A 306 -13.42 17.49 -10.73
N THR A 307 -12.83 18.68 -10.88
CA THR A 307 -12.66 19.38 -12.17
C THR A 307 -11.19 19.27 -12.59
N PHE A 308 -10.95 19.04 -13.87
CA PHE A 308 -9.63 18.90 -14.46
C PHE A 308 -9.30 20.08 -15.37
N ASP A 309 -8.02 20.30 -15.66
CA ASP A 309 -7.54 21.39 -16.53
C ASP A 309 -7.92 21.21 -18.02
N HIS A 310 -8.34 20.01 -18.41
CA HIS A 310 -8.91 19.73 -19.71
C HIS A 310 -9.87 18.53 -19.67
N ALA A 311 -10.52 18.26 -20.81
CA ALA A 311 -11.49 17.21 -20.95
C ALA A 311 -10.88 15.81 -20.72
N VAL A 312 -11.64 14.95 -20.06
CA VAL A 312 -11.32 13.55 -19.77
C VAL A 312 -12.39 12.65 -20.40
N SER A 313 -12.01 11.45 -20.84
CA SER A 313 -12.89 10.54 -21.59
C SER A 313 -13.11 9.23 -20.86
N ALA A 314 -14.23 8.57 -21.18
CA ALA A 314 -14.43 7.19 -20.76
C ALA A 314 -13.29 6.30 -21.29
N GLY A 315 -12.85 5.36 -20.45
CA GLY A 315 -11.69 4.51 -20.73
C GLY A 315 -10.34 5.09 -20.32
N ASP A 316 -10.25 6.40 -20.06
CA ASP A 316 -9.09 6.98 -19.38
C ASP A 316 -9.02 6.50 -17.93
N THR A 317 -7.86 6.69 -17.31
CA THR A 317 -7.59 6.20 -15.95
C THR A 317 -7.45 7.39 -14.99
N LEU A 318 -8.36 7.49 -14.03
CA LEU A 318 -8.30 8.42 -12.90
C LEU A 318 -7.23 7.95 -11.92
N PHE A 319 -6.33 8.84 -11.54
CA PHE A 319 -5.34 8.69 -10.47
C PHE A 319 -5.73 9.63 -9.34
N TYR A 320 -5.62 9.12 -8.13
CA TYR A 320 -5.87 9.88 -6.92
C TYR A 320 -4.96 9.40 -5.82
N GLY A 321 -5.00 10.04 -4.64
CA GLY A 321 -4.28 9.58 -3.46
C GLY A 321 -4.32 8.06 -3.35
N TYR A 322 -5.49 7.45 -3.31
CA TYR A 322 -5.61 6.02 -3.02
C TYR A 322 -5.24 5.03 -4.16
N GLY A 323 -4.97 5.47 -5.39
CA GLY A 323 -4.68 4.56 -6.51
C GLY A 323 -5.30 5.03 -7.82
N TYR A 324 -5.75 4.10 -8.66
CA TYR A 324 -6.36 4.45 -9.94
C TYR A 324 -7.67 3.72 -10.26
N GLY A 325 -8.59 4.41 -10.91
CA GLY A 325 -9.91 3.91 -11.32
C GLY A 325 -10.20 4.21 -12.79
N ARG A 326 -10.83 3.28 -13.51
CA ARG A 326 -11.20 3.49 -14.91
C ARG A 326 -12.45 4.37 -14.98
N ILE A 327 -12.43 5.40 -15.82
CA ILE A 327 -13.59 6.26 -16.04
C ILE A 327 -14.63 5.49 -16.84
N SER A 328 -15.83 5.32 -16.28
CA SER A 328 -16.95 4.69 -16.96
C SER A 328 -17.83 5.72 -17.68
N GLY A 329 -18.38 5.31 -18.82
CA GLY A 329 -19.41 6.04 -19.55
C GLY A 329 -20.78 5.98 -18.85
N PRO A 330 -21.79 6.72 -19.36
CA PRO A 330 -23.10 6.87 -18.73
C PRO A 330 -23.90 5.57 -18.56
N ASP A 331 -23.57 4.54 -19.35
CA ASP A 331 -24.16 3.19 -19.31
C ASP A 331 -23.32 2.20 -18.46
N GLY A 332 -22.29 2.70 -17.78
CA GLY A 332 -21.35 1.89 -17.02
C GLY A 332 -20.30 1.18 -17.87
N THR A 333 -20.26 1.41 -19.19
CA THR A 333 -19.21 0.84 -20.05
C THR A 333 -17.90 1.60 -19.88
N GLY A 334 -16.80 0.87 -19.75
CA GLY A 334 -15.45 1.41 -19.63
C GLY A 334 -14.50 0.56 -20.43
#